data_AF-A0A4R9VDU1-F1
#
_entry.id   AF-A0A4R9VDU1-F1
#
_cell.length_a   1.000
_cell.length_b   1.000
_cell.length_c   1.000
_cell.angle_alpha   90.00
_cell.angle_beta   90.00
_cell.angle_gamma   90.00
#
_symmetry.space_group_name_H-M   'P 1'
#
loop_
_entity.id
_entity.type
_entity.pdbx_description
1 polymer ?
#
loop_
_entity_poly.entity_id
_entity_poly.type
_entity_poly.pdbx_seq_one_letter_code
_entity_poly.pdbx_strand_id
1 'polypeptide(L)'
;TVSGSVVENAPLYGMQLGWGPYLRNVVASGNIIRKAGTGIVVSVVEGSGTAVISDNVIDGVTNGAIIGQRWADPVTGDLAKSNDTGYAHLTVERNKVS
;
A
#
# COMPACT_ATOMS: atom_id res chain seq x y z
N THR A 1 -4.50 8.13 -10.41
CA THR A 1 -3.46 7.11 -10.64
C THR A 1 -2.11 7.67 -10.27
N VAL A 2 -1.25 6.85 -9.66
CA VAL A 2 0.15 7.15 -9.38
C VAL A 2 1.00 6.03 -9.99
N SER A 3 1.92 6.40 -10.89
CA SER A 3 2.73 5.44 -11.62
C SER A 3 4.10 5.98 -12.00
N GLY A 4 5.09 5.10 -12.15
CA GLY A 4 6.44 5.46 -12.59
C GLY A 4 7.20 6.37 -11.62
N SER A 5 6.77 6.44 -10.36
CA SER A 5 7.40 7.27 -9.33
C SER A 5 8.46 6.49 -8.56
N VAL A 6 9.46 7.19 -8.03
CA VAL A 6 10.46 6.64 -7.11
C VAL A 6 10.37 7.37 -5.78
N VAL A 7 10.15 6.62 -4.70
CA VAL A 7 10.19 7.12 -3.32
C VAL A 7 11.30 6.39 -2.57
N GLU A 8 12.20 7.15 -1.94
CA GLU A 8 13.35 6.60 -1.21
C GLU A 8 13.55 7.31 0.13
N ASN A 9 14.04 6.57 1.14
CA ASN A 9 14.42 7.08 2.46
C ASN A 9 13.28 7.77 3.23
N ALA A 10 12.03 7.38 2.96
CA ALA A 10 10.88 7.90 3.68
C ALA A 10 10.80 7.27 5.08
N PRO A 11 10.98 8.03 6.18
CA PRO A 11 11.14 7.46 7.51
C PRO A 11 9.88 6.76 8.04
N LEU A 12 8.69 7.21 7.60
CA LEU A 12 7.40 6.67 8.03
C LEU A 12 6.77 5.76 6.97
N TYR A 13 6.23 6.34 5.89
CA TYR A 13 5.59 5.60 4.80
C TYR A 13 6.19 6.04 3.46
N GLY A 14 6.43 5.09 2.55
CA GLY A 14 6.76 5.40 1.16
C GLY A 14 5.57 6.01 0.42
N MET A 15 4.37 5.47 0.63
CA MET A 15 3.13 6.00 0.06
C MET A 15 1.95 5.75 0.99
N GLN A 16 1.08 6.73 1.16
CA GLN A 16 -0.17 6.58 1.90
C GLN A 16 -1.37 6.76 0.96
N LEU A 17 -2.22 5.73 0.89
CA LEU A 17 -3.40 5.68 0.06
C LEU A 17 -4.67 5.80 0.92
N GLY A 18 -5.20 7.02 0.95
CA GLY A 18 -6.42 7.34 1.68
C GLY A 18 -6.20 7.54 3.19
N TRP A 19 -7.28 7.91 3.87
CA TRP A 19 -7.33 8.11 5.33
C TRP A 19 -8.77 7.93 5.81
N GLY A 20 -9.02 7.01 6.73
CA GLY A 20 -10.40 6.67 7.11
C GLY A 20 -11.23 6.25 5.88
N PRO A 21 -12.49 6.68 5.75
CA PRO A 21 -13.32 6.32 4.59
C PRO A 21 -12.94 7.08 3.29
N TYR A 22 -11.94 7.97 3.34
CA TYR A 22 -11.59 8.86 2.24
C TYR A 22 -10.51 8.27 1.32
N LEU A 23 -10.79 7.09 0.78
CA LEU A 23 -10.07 6.47 -0.34
C LEU A 23 -11.05 6.35 -1.51
N ARG A 24 -10.71 6.79 -2.71
CA ARG A 24 -11.62 6.76 -3.87
C ARG A 24 -10.86 6.52 -5.17
N ASN A 25 -11.08 5.37 -5.79
CA ASN A 25 -10.66 5.05 -7.16
C ASN A 25 -9.18 5.31 -7.42
N VAL A 26 -8.31 4.70 -6.60
CA VAL A 26 -6.87 4.88 -6.69
C VAL A 26 -6.21 3.69 -7.36
N VAL A 27 -5.34 3.95 -8.33
CA VAL A 27 -4.41 2.94 -8.86
C VAL A 27 -3.00 3.40 -8.55
N ALA A 28 -2.24 2.58 -7.82
CA ALA A 28 -0.82 2.74 -7.56
C ALA A 28 -0.07 1.60 -8.26
N SER A 29 0.57 1.89 -9.40
CA SER A 29 1.18 0.86 -10.23
C SER A 29 2.50 1.25 -10.85
N GLY A 30 3.45 0.31 -10.93
CA GLY A 30 4.75 0.56 -11.56
C GLY A 30 5.61 1.58 -10.82
N ASN A 31 5.47 1.69 -9.50
CA ASN A 31 6.30 2.56 -8.67
C ASN A 31 7.44 1.79 -8.01
N ILE A 32 8.50 2.51 -7.62
CA ILE A 32 9.61 1.98 -6.83
C ILE A 32 9.57 2.65 -5.46
N ILE A 33 9.44 1.85 -4.41
CA ILE A 33 9.56 2.30 -3.02
C ILE A 33 10.75 1.61 -2.39
N ARG A 34 11.75 2.35 -1.89
CA ARG A 34 12.94 1.75 -1.29
C ARG A 34 13.37 2.41 0.02
N LYS A 35 13.90 1.62 0.94
CA LYS A 35 14.43 2.09 2.23
C LYS A 35 13.44 2.97 3.00
N ALA A 36 12.19 2.52 3.10
CA ALA A 36 11.14 3.24 3.83
C ALA A 36 10.79 2.51 5.14
N GLY A 37 10.12 3.20 6.07
CA GLY A 37 9.53 2.54 7.24
C GLY A 37 8.54 1.45 6.81
N THR A 38 7.36 1.85 6.33
CA THR A 38 6.42 0.98 5.61
C THR A 38 6.43 1.34 4.12
N GLY A 39 6.31 0.36 3.22
CA GLY A 39 6.27 0.62 1.78
C GLY A 39 5.06 1.46 1.37
N ILE A 40 3.90 0.82 1.27
CA ILE A 40 2.61 1.44 0.95
C ILE A 40 1.65 1.16 2.10
N VAL A 41 1.01 2.19 2.65
CA VAL A 41 -0.13 2.04 3.55
C VAL A 41 -1.42 2.36 2.80
N VAL A 42 -2.49 1.61 3.07
CA VAL A 42 -3.78 1.78 2.39
C VAL A 42 -4.92 1.70 3.38
N SER A 43 -5.91 2.58 3.24
CA SER A 43 -7.08 2.53 4.11
C SER A 43 -7.95 1.31 3.84
N VAL A 44 -8.29 0.62 4.92
CA VAL A 44 -9.24 -0.51 4.94
C VAL A 44 -10.46 -0.22 5.82
N VAL A 45 -10.68 1.06 6.16
CA VAL A 45 -11.89 1.49 6.89
C VAL A 45 -13.12 1.26 6.03
N GLU A 46 -14.25 0.92 6.68
CA GLU A 46 -15.52 0.74 6.00
C GLU A 46 -15.91 1.99 5.20
N GLY A 47 -16.48 1.77 4.02
CA GLY A 47 -16.83 2.85 3.10
C GLY A 47 -15.63 3.42 2.34
N SER A 48 -14.42 2.89 2.50
CA SER A 48 -13.30 3.14 1.58
C SER A 48 -13.67 2.66 0.17
N GLY A 49 -13.35 3.48 -0.82
CA GLY A 49 -13.55 3.17 -2.24
C GLY A 49 -12.40 2.38 -2.82
N THR A 50 -12.58 1.96 -4.07
CA THR A 50 -11.69 1.02 -4.74
C THR A 50 -10.23 1.48 -4.80
N ALA A 51 -9.31 0.56 -4.54
CA ALA A 51 -7.89 0.73 -4.78
C ALA A 51 -7.25 -0.51 -5.42
N VAL A 52 -6.31 -0.27 -6.34
CA VAL A 52 -5.47 -1.30 -6.96
C VAL A 52 -4.01 -0.93 -6.72
N ILE A 53 -3.28 -1.83 -6.08
CA ILE A 53 -1.85 -1.70 -5.82
C ILE A 53 -1.15 -2.85 -6.54
N SER A 54 -0.55 -2.55 -7.69
CA SER A 54 -0.04 -3.60 -8.58
C SER A 54 1.29 -3.27 -9.23
N ASP A 55 2.11 -4.28 -9.50
CA ASP A 55 3.32 -4.13 -10.31
C ASP A 55 4.33 -3.10 -9.73
N ASN A 56 4.32 -2.88 -8.41
CA ASN A 56 5.31 -2.03 -7.74
C ASN A 56 6.52 -2.85 -7.29
N VAL A 57 7.69 -2.21 -7.22
CA VAL A 57 8.91 -2.77 -6.63
C VAL A 57 9.11 -2.13 -5.26
N ILE A 58 9.12 -2.93 -4.20
CA ILE A 58 9.23 -2.49 -2.82
C ILE A 58 10.43 -3.17 -2.17
N ASP A 59 11.45 -2.40 -1.79
CA ASP A 59 12.74 -2.95 -1.35
C ASP A 59 13.24 -2.33 -0.04
N GLY A 60 13.70 -3.17 0.89
CA GLY A 60 14.37 -2.70 2.12
C GLY A 60 13.45 -1.90 3.04
N VAL A 61 12.17 -2.24 3.10
CA VAL A 61 11.20 -1.66 4.03
C VAL A 61 11.23 -2.37 5.39
N THR A 62 11.06 -1.64 6.50
CA THR A 62 11.25 -2.21 7.85
C THR A 62 9.97 -2.76 8.48
N ASN A 63 8.81 -2.21 8.11
CA ASN A 63 7.52 -2.45 8.80
C ASN A 63 6.47 -3.14 7.89
N GLY A 64 6.91 -3.69 6.75
CA GLY A 64 6.06 -4.36 5.77
C GLY A 64 5.94 -3.60 4.45
N ALA A 65 5.68 -4.34 3.38
CA ALA A 65 5.59 -3.80 2.03
C ALA A 65 4.26 -3.09 1.80
N ILE A 66 3.15 -3.75 2.10
CA ILE A 66 1.81 -3.18 1.90
C ILE A 66 0.96 -3.45 3.15
N ILE A 67 0.54 -2.40 3.86
CA ILE A 67 -0.18 -2.52 5.13
C ILE A 67 -1.53 -1.82 5.05
N GLY A 68 -2.59 -2.54 5.41
CA GLY A 68 -3.92 -1.99 5.62
C GLY A 68 -4.00 -1.23 6.95
N GLN A 69 -4.54 -0.02 6.92
CA GLN A 69 -4.69 0.84 8.09
C GLN A 69 -6.14 1.25 8.35
N ARG A 70 -6.45 1.46 9.62
CA ARG A 70 -7.60 2.25 10.06
C ARG A 70 -7.10 3.53 10.69
N TRP A 71 -7.21 4.65 9.96
CA TRP A 71 -6.53 5.90 10.30
C TRP A 71 -5.02 5.67 10.50
N ALA A 72 -4.48 5.92 11.69
CA ALA A 72 -3.07 5.70 11.99
C ALA A 72 -2.74 4.24 12.38
N ASP A 73 -3.75 3.42 12.66
CA ASP A 73 -3.55 2.10 13.23
C ASP A 73 -3.33 1.05 12.11
N PRO A 74 -2.19 0.34 12.08
CA PRO A 74 -2.01 -0.80 11.20
C PRO A 74 -2.87 -1.97 11.70
N VAL A 75 -3.74 -2.49 10.84
CA VAL A 75 -4.71 -3.56 11.21
C VAL A 75 -4.54 -4.85 10.43
N THR A 76 -3.57 -4.91 9.52
CA THR A 76 -3.27 -6.11 8.73
C THR A 76 -1.82 -6.53 8.92
N GLY A 77 -1.53 -7.79 8.58
CA GLY A 77 -0.17 -8.17 8.19
C GLY A 77 0.22 -7.57 6.83
N ASP A 78 1.37 -7.99 6.30
CA ASP A 78 1.80 -7.57 4.96
C ASP A 78 0.92 -8.18 3.87
N LEU A 79 0.09 -7.34 3.25
CA LEU A 79 -0.85 -7.71 2.20
C LEU A 79 -0.15 -8.16 0.92
N ALA A 80 1.14 -7.86 0.73
CA ALA A 80 1.89 -8.36 -0.42
C ALA A 80 2.19 -9.87 -0.33
N LYS A 81 1.97 -10.51 0.82
CA LYS A 81 2.23 -11.95 1.05
C LYS A 81 1.04 -12.85 0.75
N SER A 82 -0.12 -12.29 0.41
CA SER A 82 -1.35 -13.01 0.10
C SER A 82 -1.99 -12.47 -1.17
N ASN A 83 -2.65 -13.34 -1.94
CA ASN A 83 -3.46 -12.91 -3.09
C ASN A 83 -4.88 -12.50 -2.68
N ASP A 84 -5.29 -12.86 -1.46
CA ASP A 84 -6.56 -12.43 -0.86
C ASP A 84 -6.25 -11.41 0.25
N THR A 85 -6.75 -10.19 0.08
CA THR A 85 -6.59 -9.11 1.05
C THR A 85 -7.64 -9.17 2.15
N GLY A 86 -8.74 -9.92 1.96
CA GLY A 86 -9.92 -9.89 2.81
C GLY A 86 -10.79 -8.63 2.64
N TYR A 87 -10.43 -7.72 1.72
CA TYR A 87 -11.13 -6.46 1.50
C TYR A 87 -11.61 -6.33 0.05
N ALA A 88 -12.92 -6.38 -0.16
CA ALA A 88 -13.53 -6.39 -1.50
C ALA A 88 -13.19 -5.16 -2.35
N HIS A 89 -12.86 -4.01 -1.74
CA HIS A 89 -12.48 -2.79 -2.45
C HIS A 89 -11.00 -2.72 -2.81
N LEU A 90 -10.17 -3.67 -2.36
CA LEU A 90 -8.72 -3.57 -2.44
C LEU A 90 -8.11 -4.77 -3.16
N THR A 91 -7.50 -4.49 -4.32
CA THR A 91 -6.66 -5.44 -5.05
C THR A 91 -5.20 -5.17 -4.76
N VAL A 92 -4.47 -6.20 -4.32
CA VAL A 92 -3.01 -6.17 -4.12
C VAL A 92 -2.43 -7.37 -4.86
N GLU A 93 -1.66 -7.12 -5.91
CA GLU A 93 -1.17 -8.19 -6.78
C GLU A 93 0.12 -7.82 -7.50
N ARG A 94 0.93 -8.82 -7.87
CA ARG A 94 2.14 -8.63 -8.70
C ARG A 94 3.16 -7.59 -8.17
N ASN A 95 3.13 -7.28 -6.88
CA ASN A 95 4.14 -6.42 -6.28
C ASN A 95 5.39 -7.26 -5.98
N LYS A 96 6.56 -6.79 -6.39
CA LYS A 96 7.84 -7.44 -6.10
C LYS A 96 8.38 -6.87 -4.79
N VAL A 97 8.54 -7.73 -3.79
CA VAL A 97 9.04 -7.36 -2.46
C VAL A 97 10.40 -8.01 -2.21
N SER A 98 11.37 -7.24 -1.71
CA SER A 98 12.70 -7.73 -1.26
C SER A 98 13.23 -7.02 -0.02
#